data_AF-R8DFU8-F1
#
_entry.id   AF-R8DFU8-F1
#
_cell.length_a   1.000
_cell.length_b   1.000
_cell.length_c   1.000
_cell.angle_alpha   90.00
_cell.angle_beta   90.00
_cell.angle_gamma   90.00
#
_symmetry.space_group_name_H-M   'P 1'
#
loop_
_entity.id
_entity.type
_entity.pdbx_description
1 polymer ?
#
loop_
_entity_poly.entity_id
_entity_poly.type
_entity_poly.pdbx_seq_one_letter_code
_entity_poly.pdbx_strand_id
1 'polypeptide(L)'
;EQARKQQEEQKRQADEQARKQQEEQKRQADEQARKQQEDQQKAQQAQTQPAASNNSNVTYKNCTEVKNAGKAPLYRDQPGYSSKLDRDGDGVACEK
;
A
#
# COMPACT_ATOMS: atom_id res chain seq x y z
N GLU A 1 -27.78 -51.82 -30.51
CA GLU A 1 -26.91 -51.89 -29.31
C GLU A 1 -25.69 -50.97 -29.41
N GLN A 2 -24.88 -51.06 -30.47
CA GLN A 2 -23.65 -50.25 -30.64
C GLN A 2 -23.86 -48.73 -30.55
N ALA A 3 -24.90 -48.18 -31.19
CA ALA A 3 -25.18 -46.74 -31.15
C ALA A 3 -25.49 -46.22 -29.73
N ARG A 4 -26.13 -47.06 -28.89
CA ARG A 4 -26.47 -46.70 -27.50
C ARG A 4 -25.23 -46.72 -26.60
N LYS A 5 -24.32 -47.68 -26.82
CA LYS A 5 -23.00 -47.72 -26.18
C LYS A 5 -22.15 -46.50 -26.56
N GLN A 6 -22.14 -46.10 -27.84
CA GLN A 6 -21.46 -44.89 -28.30
C GLN A 6 -22.01 -43.61 -27.66
N GLN A 7 -23.34 -43.47 -27.57
CA GLN A 7 -23.96 -42.32 -26.88
C GLN A 7 -23.61 -42.26 -25.39
N GLU A 8 -23.60 -43.41 -24.70
CA GLU A 8 -23.25 -43.47 -23.29
C GLU A 8 -21.78 -43.10 -23.04
N GLU A 9 -20.88 -43.57 -23.91
CA GLU A 9 -19.46 -43.23 -23.86
C GLU A 9 -19.22 -41.74 -24.15
N GLN A 10 -19.89 -41.17 -25.15
CA GLN A 10 -19.86 -39.71 -25.40
C GLN A 10 -20.39 -38.93 -24.20
N LYS A 11 -21.47 -39.38 -23.56
CA LYS A 11 -22.03 -38.70 -22.39
C LYS A 11 -21.10 -38.78 -21.18
N ARG A 12 -20.40 -39.90 -20.98
CA ARG A 12 -19.36 -40.05 -19.96
C ARG A 12 -18.16 -39.15 -20.23
N GLN A 13 -17.70 -39.08 -21.48
CA GLN A 13 -16.61 -38.20 -21.88
C GLN A 13 -16.99 -36.72 -21.69
N ALA A 14 -18.22 -36.34 -22.05
CA ALA A 14 -18.73 -34.98 -21.87
C ALA A 14 -18.85 -34.60 -20.38
N ASP A 15 -19.34 -35.50 -19.53
CA ASP A 15 -19.42 -35.28 -18.08
C ASP A 15 -18.03 -35.15 -17.44
N GLU A 16 -17.08 -36.01 -17.84
CA GLU A 16 -15.71 -35.93 -17.37
C GLU A 16 -15.02 -34.63 -17.82
N GLN A 17 -15.23 -34.21 -19.08
CA GLN A 17 -14.73 -32.94 -19.58
C GLN A 17 -15.36 -31.75 -18.85
N ALA A 18 -16.66 -31.78 -18.59
CA ALA A 18 -17.36 -30.73 -17.85
C ALA A 18 -16.84 -30.62 -16.42
N ARG A 19 -16.59 -31.75 -15.75
CA ARG A 19 -16.04 -31.79 -14.40
C ARG A 19 -14.59 -31.28 -14.34
N LYS A 20 -13.76 -31.64 -15.33
CA LYS A 20 -12.40 -31.10 -15.48
C LYS A 20 -12.41 -29.59 -15.70
N GLN A 21 -13.28 -29.09 -16.57
CA GLN A 21 -13.44 -27.65 -16.81
C GLN A 21 -13.90 -26.91 -15.56
N GLN A 22 -14.87 -27.45 -14.80
CA GLN A 22 -15.30 -26.85 -13.53
C GLN A 22 -14.18 -26.80 -12.49
N GLU A 23 -13.38 -27.86 -12.38
CA GLU A 23 -12.24 -27.88 -11.44
C GLU A 23 -11.19 -26.84 -11.80
N GLU A 24 -10.86 -26.71 -13.09
CA GLU A 24 -9.91 -25.71 -13.56
C GLU A 24 -10.42 -24.28 -13.35
N GLN A 25 -11.70 -24.03 -13.63
CA GLN A 25 -12.33 -22.74 -13.39
C GLN A 25 -12.33 -22.37 -11.89
N LYS A 26 -12.56 -23.36 -11.02
CA LYS A 26 -12.50 -23.17 -9.56
C LYS A 26 -11.06 -22.91 -9.08
N ARG A 27 -10.06 -23.59 -9.65
CA ARG A 27 -8.63 -23.32 -9.37
C ARG A 27 -8.23 -21.90 -9.77
N GLN A 28 -8.65 -21.46 -10.96
CA GLN A 28 -8.37 -20.10 -11.42
C GLN A 28 -9.07 -19.05 -10.53
N ALA A 29 -10.32 -19.30 -10.12
CA ALA A 29 -11.04 -18.40 -9.21
C ALA A 29 -10.38 -18.31 -7.83
N ASP A 30 -9.91 -19.43 -7.27
CA ASP A 30 -9.17 -19.46 -6.00
C ASP A 30 -7.84 -18.70 -6.09
N GLU A 31 -7.09 -18.90 -7.17
CA GLU A 31 -5.84 -18.18 -7.41
C GLU A 31 -6.06 -16.67 -7.55
N GLN A 32 -7.10 -16.25 -8.29
CA GLN A 32 -7.49 -14.84 -8.39
C GLN A 32 -7.92 -14.26 -7.05
N ALA A 33 -8.71 -14.99 -6.26
CA ALA A 33 -9.12 -14.57 -4.93
C ALA A 33 -7.91 -14.40 -4.00
N ARG A 34 -6.94 -15.32 -4.05
CA ARG A 34 -5.72 -15.26 -3.26
C ARG A 34 -4.85 -14.05 -3.65
N LYS A 35 -4.74 -13.75 -4.94
CA LYS A 35 -4.01 -12.58 -5.43
C LYS A 35 -4.67 -11.26 -5.01
N GLN A 36 -6.01 -11.19 -5.06
CA GLN A 36 -6.76 -10.02 -4.57
C GLN A 36 -6.59 -9.82 -3.06
N GLN A 37 -6.59 -10.90 -2.26
CA GLN A 37 -6.32 -10.81 -0.83
C GLN A 37 -4.91 -10.30 -0.55
N GLU A 38 -3.90 -10.77 -1.29
CA GLU A 38 -2.51 -10.30 -1.14
C GLU A 38 -2.38 -8.80 -1.47
N ASP A 39 -2.98 -8.35 -2.57
CA ASP A 39 -3.00 -6.93 -2.96
C ASP A 39 -3.69 -6.07 -1.88
N GLN A 40 -4.81 -6.54 -1.30
CA GLN A 40 -5.52 -5.84 -0.24
C GLN A 40 -4.72 -5.81 1.07
N GLN A 41 -4.04 -6.90 1.41
CA GLN A 41 -3.19 -6.97 2.61
C GLN A 41 -1.99 -6.04 2.49
N LYS A 42 -1.39 -5.95 1.29
CA LYS A 42 -0.30 -5.01 0.97
C LYS A 42 -0.76 -3.56 1.06
N ALA A 43 -1.98 -3.25 0.62
CA ALA A 43 -2.58 -1.93 0.74
C ALA A 43 -2.85 -1.54 2.21
N GLN A 44 -3.36 -2.46 3.03
CA GLN A 44 -3.59 -2.23 4.45
C GLN A 44 -2.27 -2.02 5.21
N GLN A 45 -1.22 -2.79 4.89
CA GLN A 45 0.09 -2.65 5.51
C GLN A 45 0.76 -1.31 5.16
N ALA A 46 0.52 -0.80 3.94
CA ALA A 46 0.97 0.54 3.53
C ALA A 46 0.23 1.68 4.25
N GLN A 47 -1.00 1.46 4.73
CA GLN A 47 -1.78 2.44 5.50
C GLN A 47 -1.47 2.44 7.00
N THR A 48 -0.94 1.34 7.55
CA THR A 48 -0.55 1.24 8.97
C THR A 48 0.87 1.72 9.25
N GLN A 49 1.70 1.97 8.23
CA GLN A 49 2.85 2.82 8.45
C GLN A 49 2.28 4.21 8.73
N PRO A 50 2.56 4.83 9.91
CA PRO A 50 2.42 6.27 10.01
C PRO A 50 3.13 6.80 8.78
N ALA A 51 2.53 7.73 8.04
CA ALA A 51 3.26 8.48 7.02
C ALA A 51 4.43 9.08 7.78
N ALA A 52 5.56 8.35 7.80
CA ALA A 52 6.72 8.65 8.58
C ALA A 52 7.10 9.98 8.01
N SER A 53 6.83 10.99 8.84
CA SER A 53 6.81 12.36 8.44
C SER A 53 7.98 12.55 7.50
N ASN A 54 7.72 13.11 6.31
CA ASN A 54 8.76 13.70 5.49
C ASN A 54 9.40 14.91 6.25
N ASN A 55 9.68 14.76 7.55
CA ASN A 55 10.94 15.08 8.20
C ASN A 55 12.11 14.38 7.50
N SER A 56 12.13 14.45 6.17
CA SER A 56 13.33 14.71 5.40
C SER A 56 14.22 15.56 6.28
N ASN A 57 15.46 15.13 6.43
CA ASN A 57 16.51 15.67 7.28
C ASN A 57 16.87 17.13 6.91
N VAL A 58 15.86 18.01 6.93
CA VAL A 58 15.95 19.44 6.71
C VAL A 58 16.53 19.95 8.01
N THR A 59 17.79 20.33 7.98
CA THR A 59 18.47 20.92 9.13
C THR A 59 18.85 22.33 8.74
N TYR A 60 18.28 23.32 9.43
CA TYR A 60 18.68 24.71 9.27
C TYR A 60 19.81 25.01 10.26
N LYS A 61 20.88 25.66 9.80
CA LYS A 61 22.00 26.03 10.67
C LYS A 61 21.67 27.28 11.48
N ASN A 62 20.82 28.16 10.95
CA ASN A 62 20.44 29.43 11.58
C ASN A 62 19.08 29.93 11.09
N CYS A 63 18.54 30.94 11.79
CA CYS A 63 17.27 31.57 11.45
C CYS A 63 17.25 32.30 10.10
N THR A 64 18.40 32.71 9.57
CA THR A 64 18.49 33.33 8.24
C THR A 64 18.15 32.32 7.16
N GLU A 65 18.62 31.07 7.25
CA GLU A 65 18.24 30.01 6.31
C GLU A 65 16.73 29.72 6.35
N VAL A 66 16.14 29.70 7.55
CA VAL A 66 14.70 29.50 7.75
C VAL A 66 13.90 30.64 7.10
N LYS A 67 14.32 31.90 7.30
CA LYS A 67 13.69 33.08 6.68
C LYS A 67 13.86 33.10 5.16
N ASN A 68 15.05 32.79 4.65
CA ASN A 68 15.31 32.71 3.21
C ASN A 68 14.49 31.61 2.54
N ALA A 69 14.25 30.49 3.24
CA ALA A 69 13.35 29.44 2.78
C ALA A 69 11.86 29.82 2.89
N GLY A 70 11.52 30.99 3.46
CA GLY A 70 10.15 31.42 3.71
C GLY A 70 9.40 30.52 4.69
N LYS A 71 10.12 29.86 5.61
CA LYS A 71 9.58 28.92 6.61
C LYS A 71 9.54 29.51 8.02
N ALA A 72 9.91 30.78 8.20
CA ALA A 72 9.77 31.48 9.47
C ALA A 72 8.34 32.04 9.61
N PRO A 73 7.69 31.94 10.78
CA PRO A 73 8.13 31.25 12.00
C PRO A 73 8.09 29.71 11.86
N LEU A 74 9.09 29.03 12.43
CA LEU A 74 9.26 27.57 12.32
C LEU A 74 8.78 26.89 13.61
N TYR A 75 7.75 26.06 13.50
CA TYR A 75 7.09 25.44 14.65
C TYR A 75 7.67 24.06 15.00
N ARG A 76 7.53 23.62 16.26
CA ARG A 76 8.04 22.33 16.77
C ARG A 76 7.63 21.09 15.95
N ASP A 77 6.46 21.13 15.32
CA ASP A 77 5.95 20.03 14.49
C ASP A 77 6.41 20.10 13.02
N GLN A 78 7.16 21.14 12.65
CA GLN A 78 7.64 21.31 11.28
C GLN A 78 9.02 20.69 11.05
N PRO A 79 9.26 20.17 9.83
CA PRO A 79 10.56 19.63 9.45
C PRO A 79 11.66 20.68 9.53
N GLY A 80 12.69 20.36 10.32
CA GLY A 80 13.85 21.20 10.56
C GLY A 80 13.77 22.14 11.75
N TYR A 81 12.69 22.07 12.53
CA TYR A 81 12.72 22.67 13.86
C TYR A 81 13.83 22.04 14.71
N SER A 82 14.58 22.90 15.39
CA SER A 82 15.56 22.50 16.40
C SER A 82 15.45 23.45 17.57
N SER A 83 15.49 22.92 18.79
CA SER A 83 15.54 23.72 20.02
C SER A 83 16.77 24.64 20.09
N LYS A 84 17.77 24.45 19.22
CA LYS A 84 18.92 25.37 19.08
C LYS A 84 18.56 26.67 18.34
N LEU A 85 17.51 26.65 17.51
CA LEU A 85 17.01 27.80 16.76
C LEU A 85 15.95 28.58 17.54
N ASP A 86 15.39 27.95 18.58
CA ASP A 86 14.38 28.47 19.48
C ASP A 86 15.06 28.95 20.77
N ARG A 87 15.34 30.26 20.86
CA ARG A 87 16.20 30.82 21.93
C ARG A 87 15.51 30.86 23.28
N ASP A 88 14.19 31.00 23.28
CA ASP A 88 13.33 31.09 24.45
C ASP A 88 12.58 29.79 24.76
N GLY A 89 12.54 28.84 23.83
CA GLY A 89 12.06 27.47 24.05
C GLY A 89 10.55 27.35 24.01
N ASP A 90 9.84 28.33 23.45
CA ASP A 90 8.38 28.40 23.44
C ASP A 90 7.74 27.49 22.37
N GLY A 91 8.56 26.89 21.50
CA GLY A 91 8.12 26.03 20.40
C GLY A 91 8.04 26.74 19.04
N VAL A 92 8.46 28.01 18.96
CA VAL A 92 8.45 28.84 17.75
C VAL A 92 9.84 29.38 17.47
N ALA A 93 10.59 28.72 16.59
CA ALA A 93 11.90 29.20 16.18
C ALA A 93 11.78 30.38 15.19
N CYS A 94 12.70 31.35 15.32
CA CYS A 94 12.93 32.42 14.33
C CYS A 94 11.76 33.40 14.13
N GLU A 95 11.00 33.67 15.18
CA GLU A 95 9.90 34.65 15.25
C GLU A 95 10.31 36.12 15.01
N LYS A 96 11.58 36.48 15.25
CA LYS A 96 12.11 37.85 15.14
C LYS A 96 13.20 37.95 14.09
#